data_AF-A0A957R6R9-F1
#
_entry.id   AF-A0A957R6R9-F1
#
_cell.length_a   1.000
_cell.length_b   1.000
_cell.length_c   1.000
_cell.angle_alpha   90.00
_cell.angle_beta   90.00
_cell.angle_gamma   90.00
#
_symmetry.space_group_name_H-M   'P 1'
#
loop_
_entity.id
_entity.type
_entity.pdbx_description
1 polymer ?
#
loop_
_entity_poly.entity_id
_entity_poly.type
_entity_poly.pdbx_seq_one_letter_code
_entity_poly.pdbx_strand_id
1 'polypeptide(L)' 'MTDILISDMRRLVKGLGNAGGLMTPSVYDTAQVLRHAPLTEDVSKGVSWLIEQQRADGGWGDVFGPQARDVPRLAAMLT' A
#
# COMPACT_ATOMS: atom_id res chain seq x y z
N MET A 1 -28.81 -14.09 -11.06
CA MET A 1 -27.82 -13.52 -10.09
C MET A 1 -26.48 -14.23 -10.20
N THR A 2 -26.44 -15.56 -10.14
CA THR A 2 -25.22 -16.38 -10.31
C THR A 2 -24.52 -16.16 -11.65
N ASP A 3 -25.27 -16.00 -12.74
CA ASP A 3 -24.68 -15.78 -14.08
C ASP A 3 -23.94 -14.45 -14.20
N ILE A 4 -24.39 -13.42 -13.48
CA ILE A 4 -23.75 -12.09 -13.45
C ILE A 4 -22.41 -12.20 -12.74
N LEU A 5 -22.37 -12.84 -11.57
CA LEU A 5 -21.14 -13.06 -10.80
C LEU A 5 -20.10 -13.86 -11.60
N ILE A 6 -20.52 -14.92 -12.30
CA ILE A 6 -19.62 -15.72 -13.14
C ILE A 6 -19.10 -14.91 -14.33
N SER A 7 -19.97 -14.11 -14.96
CA SER A 7 -19.57 -13.22 -16.06
C SER A 7 -18.56 -12.17 -15.60
N ASP A 8 -18.81 -11.53 -14.47
CA ASP A 8 -17.90 -10.53 -13.89
C ASP A 8 -16.57 -11.14 -13.47
N MET A 9 -16.56 -12.30 -12.83
CA MET A 9 -15.34 -13.02 -12.49
C MET A 9 -14.51 -13.34 -13.74
N ARG A 10 -15.14 -13.87 -14.80
CA ARG A 10 -14.45 -14.15 -16.07
C ARG A 10 -13.86 -12.89 -16.70
N ARG A 11 -14.57 -11.75 -16.60
CA ARG A 11 -14.06 -10.46 -17.07
C ARG A 11 -12.83 -10.03 -16.26
N LEU A 12 -12.88 -10.10 -14.93
CA LEU A 12 -11.75 -9.75 -14.05
C LEU A 12 -10.53 -10.64 -14.30
N VAL A 13 -10.74 -11.96 -14.41
CA VAL A 13 -9.66 -12.93 -14.69
C VAL A 13 -8.98 -12.64 -16.02
N LYS A 14 -9.75 -12.33 -17.07
CA LYS A 14 -9.19 -11.92 -18.38
C LYS A 14 -8.38 -10.63 -18.31
N GLY A 15 -8.64 -9.76 -17.33
CA GLY A 15 -7.93 -8.49 -17.13
C GLY A 15 -6.73 -8.56 -16.18
N LEU A 16 -6.43 -9.72 -15.59
CA LEU A 16 -5.30 -9.88 -14.68
C LEU A 16 -3.96 -9.55 -15.37
N GLY A 17 -3.07 -8.88 -14.65
CA GLY A 17 -1.75 -8.48 -15.15
C GLY A 17 -1.74 -7.27 -16.09
N ASN A 18 -2.91 -6.77 -16.51
CA ASN A 18 -2.97 -5.54 -17.28
C ASN A 18 -2.55 -4.34 -16.41
N ALA A 19 -1.71 -3.45 -16.96
CA ALA A 19 -1.17 -2.27 -16.26
C ALA A 19 -0.46 -2.55 -14.91
N GLY A 20 0.11 -3.75 -14.72
CA GLY A 20 0.83 -4.12 -13.50
C GLY A 20 -0.06 -4.65 -12.36
N GLY A 21 -1.37 -4.80 -12.61
CA GLY A 21 -2.34 -5.25 -11.62
C GLY A 21 -2.95 -4.12 -10.81
N LEU A 22 -4.00 -4.46 -10.05
CA LEU A 22 -4.72 -3.51 -9.20
C LEU A 22 -4.36 -3.79 -7.73
N MET A 23 -3.21 -3.29 -7.28
CA MET A 23 -2.83 -3.30 -5.88
C MET A 23 -2.92 -1.89 -5.32
N THR A 24 -3.59 -1.75 -4.19
CA THR A 24 -3.57 -0.49 -3.43
C THR A 24 -2.16 -0.27 -2.86
N PRO A 25 -1.64 0.97 -2.83
CA PRO A 25 -0.38 1.25 -2.16
C PRO A 25 -0.40 0.81 -0.69
N SER A 26 0.73 0.30 -0.20
CA SER A 26 0.87 -0.12 1.19
C SER A 26 1.89 0.77 1.90
N VAL A 27 1.62 1.13 3.16
CA VAL A 27 2.57 1.91 3.98
C VAL A 27 3.89 1.16 4.15
N TYR A 28 3.81 -0.16 4.36
CA TYR A 28 5.00 -0.99 4.56
C TYR A 28 5.90 -0.98 3.32
N ASP A 29 5.35 -1.28 2.14
CA ASP A 29 6.14 -1.37 0.91
C ASP A 29 6.72 -0.01 0.54
N THR A 30 5.95 1.06 0.67
CA THR A 30 6.44 2.43 0.43
C THR A 30 7.59 2.78 1.37
N ALA A 31 7.46 2.50 2.68
CA ALA A 31 8.53 2.76 3.65
C ALA A 31 9.81 1.96 3.31
N GLN A 32 9.66 0.69 2.92
CA GLN A 32 10.81 -0.14 2.55
C GLN A 32 11.49 0.34 1.26
N VAL A 33 10.72 0.76 0.25
CA VAL A 33 11.28 1.37 -0.97
C VAL A 33 12.07 2.62 -0.64
N LEU A 34 11.52 3.50 0.20
CA LEU A 34 12.18 4.73 0.62
C LEU A 34 13.46 4.45 1.40
N ARG A 35 13.42 3.52 2.35
CA ARG A 35 14.57 3.12 3.17
C ARG A 35 15.74 2.58 2.34
N HIS A 36 15.44 1.94 1.21
CA HIS A 36 16.42 1.34 0.32
C HIS A 36 16.69 2.18 -0.94
N ALA A 37 16.10 3.37 -1.04
CA ALA A 37 16.32 4.26 -2.18
C ALA A 37 17.77 4.78 -2.20
N PRO A 38 18.42 4.82 -3.38
CA PRO A 38 19.70 5.51 -3.54
C PRO A 38 19.59 6.98 -3.15
N LEU A 39 20.66 7.56 -2.58
CA LEU A 39 20.70 8.98 -2.19
C LEU A 39 20.53 9.96 -3.37
N THR A 40 20.65 9.47 -4.60
CA THR A 40 20.47 10.23 -5.84
C THR A 40 19.01 10.31 -6.29
N GLU A 41 18.13 9.49 -5.73
CA GLU A 41 16.70 9.48 -6.08
C GLU A 41 15.92 10.55 -5.30
N ASP A 42 14.98 11.22 -5.97
CA ASP A 42 14.03 12.10 -5.30
C ASP A 42 12.91 11.27 -4.67
N VAL A 43 13.00 11.15 -3.35
CA VAL A 43 12.04 10.40 -2.53
C VAL A 43 10.92 11.27 -1.94
N SER A 44 10.91 12.58 -2.24
CA SER A 44 10.00 13.56 -1.61
C SER A 44 8.53 13.15 -1.71
N LYS A 45 8.10 12.64 -2.87
CA LYS A 45 6.71 12.22 -3.09
C LYS A 45 6.30 11.06 -2.19
N GLY A 46 7.17 10.07 -2.01
CA GLY A 46 6.87 8.93 -1.15
C GLY A 46 6.85 9.32 0.31
N VAL A 47 7.75 10.22 0.74
CA VAL A 47 7.74 10.80 2.09
C VAL A 47 6.46 11.60 2.35
N SER A 48 6.09 12.51 1.44
CA SER A 48 4.85 13.28 1.54
C SER A 48 3.63 12.36 1.63
N TRP A 49 3.58 11.32 0.80
CA TRP A 49 2.51 10.34 0.84
C TRP A 49 2.45 9.60 2.19
N LEU A 50 3.59 9.18 2.76
CA LEU A 50 3.62 8.57 4.10
C LEU A 50 3.08 9.52 5.16
N ILE A 51 3.45 10.81 5.13
CA ILE A 51 2.95 11.80 6.08
C ILE A 51 1.42 11.94 5.96
N GLU A 52 0.89 11.98 4.74
CA GLU A 52 -0.56 12.04 4.49
C GLU A 52 -1.31 10.80 4.98
N GLN A 53 -0.67 9.63 5.02
CA GLN A 53 -1.26 8.41 5.56
C GLN A 53 -1.24 8.32 7.09
N GLN A 54 -0.55 9.24 7.78
CA GLN A 54 -0.48 9.23 9.23
C GLN A 54 -1.84 9.58 9.85
N ARG A 55 -2.29 8.76 10.80
CA ARG A 55 -3.54 8.98 11.53
C ARG A 55 -3.35 10.00 12.66
N ALA A 56 -4.45 10.52 13.18
CA ALA A 56 -4.46 11.51 14.27
C ALA A 56 -3.79 11.01 15.57
N ASP A 57 -3.73 9.70 15.80
CA ASP A 57 -3.04 9.09 16.93
C ASP A 57 -1.54 8.82 16.65
N GLY A 58 -1.03 9.31 15.52
CA GLY A 58 0.38 9.25 15.11
C GLY A 58 0.81 7.92 14.49
N GLY A 59 -0.08 6.94 14.33
CA GLY A 59 0.27 5.67 13.69
C GLY A 59 -0.21 5.54 12.24
N TRP A 60 0.18 4.45 11.60
CA TRP A 60 -0.24 4.06 10.24
C TRP A 60 -0.98 2.73 10.26
N GLY A 61 -1.76 2.44 9.21
CA GLY A 61 -2.46 1.16 9.04
C GLY A 61 -3.85 1.10 9.69
N ASP A 62 -4.45 -0.08 9.65
CA ASP A 62 -5.79 -0.34 10.18
C ASP A 62 -5.79 -0.41 11.72
N VAL A 63 -6.82 0.15 12.33
CA VAL A 63 -7.04 0.14 13.79
C VAL A 63 -7.61 -1.19 14.26
N PHE A 64 -8.28 -1.94 13.38
CA PHE A 64 -8.97 -3.19 13.74
C PHE A 64 -8.05 -4.43 13.74
N GLY A 65 -6.80 -4.30 13.29
CA GLY A 65 -5.79 -5.36 13.32
C GLY A 65 -4.48 -4.88 13.93
N PRO A 66 -4.25 -5.01 15.26
CA PRO A 66 -3.03 -4.54 15.90
C PRO A 66 -1.75 -5.09 15.24
N GLN A 67 -1.77 -6.37 14.87
CA GLN A 67 -0.66 -7.05 14.17
C GLN A 67 -0.42 -6.46 12.77
N ALA A 68 -1.47 -6.00 12.09
CA ALA A 68 -1.38 -5.32 10.80
C ALA A 68 -0.91 -3.86 10.93
N ARG A 69 -0.75 -3.36 12.17
CA ARG A 69 -0.41 -1.97 12.48
C ARG A 69 1.05 -1.79 12.88
N ASP A 70 1.58 -2.72 13.67
CA ASP A 70 2.92 -2.58 14.27
C ASP A 70 4.02 -2.56 13.21
N VAL A 71 3.97 -3.48 12.24
CA VAL A 71 5.01 -3.61 11.21
C VAL A 71 5.05 -2.40 10.27
N PRO A 72 3.93 -1.94 9.66
CA PRO A 72 3.96 -0.73 8.82
C PRO A 72 4.33 0.53 9.61
N ARG A 73 3.92 0.64 10.88
CA ARG A 73 4.28 1.76 11.74
C ARG A 73 5.80 1.84 11.95
N LEU A 74 6.41 0.73 12.37
CA LEU A 74 7.85 0.69 12.58
C LEU A 74 8.61 0.94 11.28
N ALA A 75 8.15 0.41 10.16
CA ALA A 75 8.76 0.66 8.86
C ALA A 75 8.73 2.17 8.52
N ALA A 76 7.58 2.83 8.65
CA ALA A 76 7.43 4.26 8.38
C ALA A 76 8.29 5.13 9.30
N MET A 77 8.44 4.78 10.59
CA MET A 77 9.27 5.53 11.53
C MET A 77 10.78 5.37 11.31
N LEU A 78 11.21 4.27 10.71
CA LEU A 78 12.63 3.94 10.50
C LEU A 78 13.14 4.28 9.09
N THR A 79 12.30 4.93 8.29
CA THR A 79 12.62 5.44 6.95
C THR A 79 13.19 6.84 7.07
#